data_AF-A0A0D8I636-F1
#
_entry.id   AF-A0A0D8I636-F1
#
_cell.length_a   1.000
_cell.length_b   1.000
_cell.length_c   1.000
_cell.angle_alpha   90.00
_cell.angle_beta   90.00
_cell.angle_gamma   90.00
#
_symmetry.space_group_name_H-M   'P 1'
#
loop_
_entity.id
_entity.type
_entity.pdbx_description
1 polymer ?
#
loop_
_entity_poly.entity_id
_entity_poly.type
_entity_poly.pdbx_seq_one_letter_code
_entity_poly.pdbx_strand_id
1 'polypeptide(L)'
;MENTFLNTKIDDSMHETAGELLEALKKAMTEKSPAVNSYFRAVKNLGMGEFFPYIVEILKETEESIYRQYGFQALSTIPQDIDMVRKYIPDIMKMIESTDEPKVVYQGVLVLYRISKNHPELDPLLNRKSISISLPVFQDALKLVNNLEKWEADFHKNSGVRSELRHPDTFLNFANQFIKL
;
A
#
# COMPACT_ATOMS: atom_id res chain seq x y z
N MET A 1 -0.84 -19.04 19.60
CA MET A 1 0.38 -18.21 19.74
C MET A 1 -0.11 -16.79 19.91
N GLU A 2 0.11 -16.19 21.08
CA GLU A 2 -0.05 -14.74 21.23
C GLU A 2 0.81 -14.05 20.19
N ASN A 3 0.23 -13.10 19.48
CA ASN A 3 0.93 -12.41 18.41
C ASN A 3 1.91 -11.42 19.03
N THR A 4 3.16 -11.87 19.23
CA THR A 4 4.22 -11.13 19.94
C THR A 4 4.50 -9.76 19.34
N PHE A 5 4.16 -9.56 18.06
CA PHE A 5 4.30 -8.27 17.41
C PHE A 5 3.43 -7.17 18.03
N LEU A 6 2.19 -7.46 18.43
CA LEU A 6 1.28 -6.45 18.97
C LEU A 6 1.81 -5.81 20.26
N ASN A 7 2.57 -6.56 21.05
CA ASN A 7 3.19 -6.09 22.28
C ASN A 7 4.60 -5.50 22.05
N THR A 8 5.07 -5.45 20.80
CA THR A 8 6.40 -4.91 20.47
C THR A 8 6.41 -3.41 20.68
N LYS A 9 7.41 -2.93 21.42
CA LYS A 9 7.64 -1.50 21.60
C LYS A 9 8.03 -0.85 20.30
N ILE A 10 7.46 0.31 20.03
CA ILE A 10 7.72 1.09 18.82
C ILE A 10 8.27 2.46 19.19
N ASP A 11 9.07 3.03 18.29
CA ASP A 11 9.57 4.40 18.42
C ASP A 11 8.55 5.37 17.82
N ASP A 12 7.42 5.52 18.51
CA ASP A 12 6.35 6.46 18.19
C ASP A 12 6.07 7.34 19.42
N SER A 13 5.81 8.63 19.20
CA SER A 13 5.62 9.59 20.30
C SER A 13 4.26 9.49 20.99
N MET A 14 3.30 8.77 20.41
CA MET A 14 1.92 8.69 20.89
C MET A 14 1.51 7.28 21.34
N HIS A 15 2.20 6.23 20.89
CA HIS A 15 1.86 4.83 21.19
C HIS A 15 3.11 4.09 21.64
N GLU A 16 3.00 3.32 22.72
CA GLU A 16 4.12 2.55 23.24
C GLU A 16 4.32 1.25 22.45
N THR A 17 3.23 0.69 21.89
CA THR A 17 3.25 -0.60 21.20
C THR A 17 2.64 -0.57 19.80
N ALA A 18 3.02 -1.52 18.96
CA ALA A 18 2.43 -1.71 17.64
C ALA A 18 0.91 -1.98 17.70
N GLY A 19 0.45 -2.70 18.73
CA GLY A 19 -0.97 -2.96 18.97
C GLY A 19 -1.76 -1.69 19.24
N GLU A 20 -1.27 -0.83 20.14
CA GLU A 20 -1.91 0.46 20.45
C GLU A 20 -2.02 1.35 19.21
N LEU A 21 -0.96 1.42 18.39
CA LEU A 21 -0.98 2.18 17.14
C LEU A 21 -2.04 1.64 16.16
N LEU A 22 -2.16 0.32 16.01
CA LEU A 22 -3.14 -0.30 15.12
C LEU A 22 -4.58 -0.11 15.62
N GLU A 23 -4.81 -0.20 16.93
CA GLU A 23 -6.12 0.08 17.53
C GLU A 23 -6.53 1.53 17.36
N ALA A 24 -5.61 2.47 17.59
CA ALA A 24 -5.84 3.90 17.38
C ALA A 24 -6.17 4.21 15.90
N LEU A 25 -5.44 3.58 14.96
CA LEU A 25 -5.73 3.67 13.53
C LEU A 25 -7.14 3.17 13.19
N LYS A 26 -7.51 1.97 13.65
CA LYS A 26 -8.85 1.39 13.42
C LYS A 26 -9.96 2.26 13.97
N LYS A 27 -9.78 2.79 15.19
CA LYS A 27 -10.71 3.73 15.80
C LYS A 27 -10.85 5.00 14.97
N ALA A 28 -9.73 5.60 14.57
CA ALA A 28 -9.71 6.81 13.76
C ALA A 28 -10.39 6.63 12.39
N MET A 29 -10.24 5.46 11.75
CA MET A 29 -10.93 5.13 10.51
C MET A 29 -12.44 5.01 10.71
N THR A 30 -12.88 4.33 11.78
CA THR A 30 -14.30 4.21 12.14
C THR A 30 -14.93 5.58 12.42
N GLU A 31 -14.21 6.47 13.11
CA GLU A 31 -14.63 7.83 13.45
C GLU A 31 -14.45 8.83 12.31
N LYS A 32 -13.94 8.39 11.15
CA LYS A 32 -13.58 9.23 10.00
C LYS A 32 -12.69 10.44 10.38
N SER A 33 -11.78 10.21 11.32
CA SER A 33 -10.91 11.24 11.87
C SER A 33 -9.91 11.76 10.83
N PRO A 34 -9.59 13.07 10.82
CA PRO A 34 -8.53 13.62 9.97
C PRO A 34 -7.13 13.06 10.33
N ALA A 35 -6.98 12.43 11.51
CA ALA A 35 -5.72 11.84 11.96
C ALA A 35 -5.34 10.53 11.26
N VAL A 36 -6.23 9.90 10.49
CA VAL A 36 -5.98 8.59 9.84
C VAL A 36 -4.68 8.57 9.03
N ASN A 37 -4.42 9.63 8.26
CA ASN A 37 -3.20 9.74 7.47
C ASN A 37 -1.93 9.75 8.35
N SER A 38 -1.99 10.41 9.51
CA SER A 38 -0.85 10.47 10.44
C SER A 38 -0.49 9.09 10.98
N TYR A 39 -1.47 8.25 11.30
CA TYR A 39 -1.23 6.88 11.75
C TYR A 39 -0.60 6.01 10.65
N PHE A 40 -1.11 6.08 9.41
CA PHE A 40 -0.47 5.37 8.28
C PHE A 40 0.96 5.86 8.01
N ARG A 41 1.23 7.16 8.19
CA ARG A 41 2.59 7.71 8.12
C ARG A 41 3.48 7.20 9.24
N ALA A 42 2.98 7.07 10.47
CA ALA A 42 3.72 6.48 11.58
C ALA A 42 4.12 5.04 11.25
N VAL A 43 3.16 4.21 10.80
CA VAL A 43 3.42 2.83 10.35
C VAL A 43 4.50 2.79 9.26
N LYS A 44 4.40 3.66 8.24
CA LYS A 44 5.40 3.78 7.18
C LYS A 44 6.79 4.09 7.73
N ASN A 45 6.88 5.06 8.63
CA ASN A 45 8.15 5.57 9.16
C ASN A 45 8.83 4.57 10.11
N LEU A 46 8.05 3.78 10.84
CA LEU A 46 8.58 2.67 11.64
C LEU A 46 9.26 1.62 10.75
N GLY A 47 8.81 1.45 9.51
CA GLY A 47 9.47 0.60 8.52
C GLY A 47 9.50 -0.88 8.88
N MET A 48 8.66 -1.34 9.82
CA MET A 48 8.60 -2.72 10.27
C MET A 48 7.70 -3.54 9.33
N GLY A 49 8.25 -4.59 8.70
CA GLY A 49 7.53 -5.44 7.75
C GLY A 49 6.37 -6.22 8.40
N GLU A 50 6.43 -6.40 9.72
CA GLU A 50 5.42 -7.09 10.53
C GLU A 50 4.07 -6.36 10.57
N PHE A 51 4.03 -5.06 10.24
CA PHE A 51 2.77 -4.33 10.06
C PHE A 51 1.99 -4.77 8.81
N PHE A 52 2.68 -5.33 7.81
CA PHE A 52 2.10 -5.66 6.51
C PHE A 52 0.77 -6.44 6.58
N PRO A 53 0.68 -7.60 7.26
CA PRO A 53 -0.58 -8.36 7.33
C PRO A 53 -1.70 -7.55 8.00
N TYR A 54 -1.41 -6.79 9.05
CA TYR A 54 -2.42 -6.01 9.77
C TYR A 54 -2.96 -4.85 8.95
N ILE A 55 -2.09 -4.16 8.22
CA ILE A 55 -2.51 -3.06 7.35
C ILE A 55 -3.35 -3.61 6.21
N VAL A 56 -2.98 -4.73 5.59
CA VAL A 56 -3.82 -5.35 4.54
C VAL A 56 -5.18 -5.76 5.10
N GLU A 57 -5.25 -6.37 6.30
CA GLU A 57 -6.55 -6.69 6.93
C GLU A 57 -7.38 -5.44 7.24
N ILE A 58 -6.77 -4.37 7.76
CA ILE A 58 -7.46 -3.08 8.00
C ILE A 58 -8.03 -2.51 6.69
N LEU A 59 -7.28 -2.58 5.60
CA LEU A 59 -7.75 -2.05 4.31
C LEU A 59 -8.89 -2.85 3.70
N LYS A 60 -8.99 -4.15 3.98
CA LYS A 60 -10.10 -5.01 3.54
C LYS A 60 -11.41 -4.65 4.24
N GLU A 61 -11.35 -4.06 5.42
CA GLU A 61 -12.53 -3.65 6.21
C GLU A 61 -13.11 -2.30 5.76
N THR A 62 -12.46 -1.59 4.81
CA THR A 62 -12.91 -0.27 4.35
C THR A 62 -13.11 -0.21 2.84
N GLU A 63 -14.14 0.52 2.41
CA GLU A 63 -14.37 0.91 1.01
C GLU A 63 -13.90 2.34 0.71
N GLU A 64 -13.44 3.08 1.73
CA GLU A 64 -12.98 4.46 1.57
C GLU A 64 -11.65 4.48 0.82
N SER A 65 -11.69 4.86 -0.46
CA SER A 65 -10.52 4.88 -1.35
C SER A 65 -9.35 5.69 -0.78
N ILE A 66 -9.64 6.76 -0.03
CA ILE A 66 -8.59 7.58 0.60
C ILE A 66 -7.80 6.79 1.67
N TYR A 67 -8.45 5.88 2.41
CA TYR A 67 -7.77 5.03 3.38
C TYR A 67 -7.00 3.92 2.69
N ARG A 68 -7.54 3.32 1.63
CA ARG A 68 -6.80 2.38 0.77
C ARG A 68 -5.53 3.02 0.19
N GLN A 69 -5.62 4.27 -0.27
CA GLN A 69 -4.47 5.03 -0.73
C GLN A 69 -3.40 5.17 0.36
N TYR A 70 -3.77 5.62 1.57
CA TYR A 70 -2.83 5.82 2.67
C TYR A 70 -2.22 4.51 3.17
N GLY A 71 -3.02 3.44 3.27
CA GLY A 71 -2.51 2.14 3.70
C GLY A 71 -1.56 1.52 2.68
N PHE A 72 -1.85 1.58 1.38
CA PHE A 72 -0.88 1.15 0.36
C PHE A 72 0.42 1.95 0.41
N GLN A 73 0.35 3.25 0.72
CA GLN A 73 1.55 4.06 0.94
C GLN A 73 2.34 3.64 2.18
N ALA A 74 1.66 3.14 3.22
CA ALA A 74 2.28 2.64 4.45
C ALA A 74 2.95 1.28 4.26
N LEU A 75 2.52 0.48 3.28
CA LEU A 75 3.15 -0.77 2.86
C LEU A 75 4.44 -0.52 2.04
N SER A 76 5.37 0.24 2.60
CA SER A 76 6.68 0.49 1.99
C SER A 76 7.71 -0.60 2.30
N THR A 77 7.57 -1.28 3.44
CA THR A 77 8.42 -2.42 3.81
C THR A 77 7.67 -3.72 3.57
N ILE A 78 8.20 -4.59 2.70
CA ILE A 78 7.67 -5.94 2.48
C ILE A 78 8.38 -6.91 3.44
N PRO A 79 7.64 -7.73 4.22
CA PRO A 79 8.24 -8.68 5.14
C PRO A 79 9.00 -9.78 4.41
N GLN A 80 9.97 -10.41 5.08
CA GLN A 80 10.79 -11.50 4.52
C GLN A 80 10.03 -12.84 4.44
N ASP A 81 8.94 -12.99 5.19
CA ASP A 81 8.10 -14.18 5.14
C ASP A 81 7.30 -14.25 3.83
N ILE A 82 7.85 -14.98 2.86
CA ILE A 82 7.27 -15.13 1.52
C ILE A 82 5.88 -15.76 1.54
N ASP A 83 5.60 -16.70 2.47
CA ASP A 83 4.32 -17.39 2.54
C ASP A 83 3.22 -16.46 3.06
N MET A 84 3.57 -15.62 4.03
CA MET A 84 2.70 -14.53 4.48
C MET A 84 2.40 -13.55 3.33
N VAL A 85 3.42 -13.08 2.61
CA VAL A 85 3.23 -12.13 1.48
C VAL A 85 2.35 -12.77 0.40
N ARG A 86 2.63 -14.03 0.04
CA ARG A 86 1.87 -14.80 -0.95
C ARG A 86 0.38 -14.82 -0.63
N LYS A 87 0.01 -15.00 0.64
CA LYS A 87 -1.38 -15.04 1.10
C LYS A 87 -2.14 -13.74 0.80
N TYR A 88 -1.48 -12.60 0.87
CA TYR A 88 -2.10 -11.27 0.77
C TYR A 88 -2.10 -10.66 -0.64
N ILE A 89 -1.34 -11.21 -1.59
CA ILE A 89 -1.37 -10.75 -2.99
C ILE A 89 -2.80 -10.70 -3.56
N PRO A 90 -3.65 -11.74 -3.41
CA PRO A 90 -5.02 -11.69 -3.94
C PRO A 90 -5.87 -10.57 -3.34
N ASP A 91 -5.72 -10.28 -2.04
CA ASP A 91 -6.44 -9.21 -1.37
C ASP A 91 -6.02 -7.83 -1.91
N ILE A 92 -4.71 -7.62 -2.11
CA ILE A 92 -4.17 -6.39 -2.71
C ILE A 92 -4.71 -6.23 -4.14
N MET A 93 -4.66 -7.29 -4.95
CA MET A 93 -5.18 -7.25 -6.32
C MET A 93 -6.65 -6.90 -6.37
N LYS A 94 -7.46 -7.51 -5.51
CA LYS A 94 -8.90 -7.24 -5.41
C LYS A 94 -9.18 -5.78 -5.06
N MET A 95 -8.42 -5.19 -4.14
CA MET A 95 -8.58 -3.77 -3.77
C MET A 95 -8.19 -2.81 -4.90
N ILE A 96 -7.23 -3.18 -5.75
CA ILE A 96 -6.88 -2.43 -6.96
C ILE A 96 -8.01 -2.57 -8.00
N GLU A 97 -8.58 -3.76 -8.16
CA GLU A 97 -9.68 -4.02 -9.10
C GLU A 97 -10.98 -3.29 -8.72
N SER A 98 -11.29 -3.20 -7.42
CA SER A 98 -12.56 -2.69 -6.92
C SER A 98 -12.64 -1.17 -6.80
N THR A 99 -11.65 -0.42 -7.29
CA THR A 99 -11.59 1.04 -7.14
C THR A 99 -11.68 1.76 -8.48
N ASP A 100 -12.35 2.90 -8.48
CA ASP A 100 -12.34 3.89 -9.56
C ASP A 100 -11.33 5.01 -9.31
N GLU A 101 -10.60 4.96 -8.19
CA GLU A 101 -9.65 6.01 -7.80
C GLU A 101 -8.24 5.75 -8.35
N PRO A 102 -7.74 6.59 -9.27
CA PRO A 102 -6.45 6.36 -9.92
C PRO A 102 -5.26 6.34 -8.95
N LYS A 103 -5.36 7.04 -7.82
CA LYS A 103 -4.34 7.06 -6.77
C LYS A 103 -4.24 5.72 -6.05
N VAL A 104 -5.36 5.04 -5.85
CA VAL A 104 -5.38 3.69 -5.24
C VAL A 104 -4.76 2.69 -6.20
N VAL A 105 -5.09 2.77 -7.49
CA VAL A 105 -4.47 1.94 -8.54
C VAL A 105 -2.96 2.13 -8.55
N TYR A 106 -2.48 3.37 -8.61
CA TYR A 106 -1.05 3.66 -8.63
C TYR A 106 -0.32 3.13 -7.37
N GLN A 107 -0.87 3.38 -6.18
CA GLN A 107 -0.25 2.93 -4.93
C GLN A 107 -0.30 1.41 -4.75
N GLY A 108 -1.39 0.75 -5.13
CA GLY A 108 -1.47 -0.70 -5.10
C GLY A 108 -0.50 -1.36 -6.07
N VAL A 109 -0.33 -0.82 -7.28
CA VAL A 109 0.69 -1.27 -8.24
C VAL A 109 2.09 -1.13 -7.64
N LEU A 110 2.39 -0.04 -6.93
CA LEU A 110 3.67 0.11 -6.22
C LEU A 110 3.89 -0.98 -5.16
N VAL A 111 2.86 -1.35 -4.41
CA VAL A 111 2.97 -2.45 -3.43
C VAL A 111 3.31 -3.76 -4.15
N LEU A 112 2.60 -4.09 -5.23
CA LEU A 112 2.89 -5.29 -6.03
C LEU A 112 4.31 -5.25 -6.63
N TYR A 113 4.80 -4.07 -7.03
CA TYR A 113 6.17 -3.89 -7.52
C TYR A 113 7.20 -4.18 -6.44
N ARG A 114 7.01 -3.67 -5.22
CA ARG A 114 7.90 -3.95 -4.08
C ARG A 114 7.89 -5.43 -3.73
N ILE A 115 6.72 -6.08 -3.80
CA ILE A 115 6.61 -7.53 -3.60
C ILE A 115 7.43 -8.27 -4.65
N SER A 116 7.28 -7.94 -5.94
CA SER A 116 8.07 -8.52 -7.04
C SER A 116 9.58 -8.33 -6.84
N LYS A 117 10.02 -7.17 -6.34
CA LYS A 117 11.44 -6.91 -6.09
C LYS A 117 12.00 -7.66 -4.89
N ASN A 118 11.22 -7.83 -3.83
CA ASN A 118 11.67 -8.50 -2.61
C ASN A 118 11.49 -10.02 -2.68
N HIS A 119 10.50 -10.49 -3.43
CA HIS A 119 10.14 -11.90 -3.60
C HIS A 119 9.85 -12.22 -5.08
N PRO A 120 10.86 -12.23 -5.96
CA PRO A 120 10.66 -12.48 -7.40
C PRO A 120 9.99 -13.83 -7.70
N GLU A 121 10.07 -14.80 -6.79
CA GLU A 121 9.40 -16.09 -6.89
C GLU A 121 7.86 -15.97 -6.90
N LEU A 122 7.32 -14.83 -6.48
CA LEU A 122 5.89 -14.54 -6.51
C LEU A 122 5.42 -13.89 -7.82
N ASP A 123 6.32 -13.50 -8.74
CA ASP A 123 5.98 -12.94 -10.04
C ASP A 123 4.97 -13.78 -10.85
N PRO A 124 4.98 -15.14 -10.82
CA PRO A 124 3.96 -15.94 -11.50
C PRO A 124 2.53 -15.76 -10.99
N LEU A 125 2.35 -15.21 -9.78
CA LEU A 125 1.04 -14.82 -9.25
C LEU A 125 0.59 -13.47 -9.81
N LEU A 126 1.54 -12.57 -10.08
CA LEU A 126 1.30 -11.28 -10.71
C LEU A 126 1.01 -11.43 -12.21
N ASN A 127 1.67 -12.36 -12.91
CA ASN A 127 1.60 -12.47 -14.37
C ASN A 127 0.31 -13.13 -14.94
N ARG A 128 -0.82 -13.08 -14.24
CA ARG A 128 -2.07 -13.78 -14.64
C ARG A 128 -3.14 -12.90 -15.28
N LYS A 129 -2.85 -11.62 -15.58
CA LYS A 129 -3.84 -10.64 -16.12
C LYS A 129 -5.21 -10.72 -15.43
N SER A 130 -5.18 -10.79 -14.10
CA SER A 130 -6.33 -11.11 -13.26
C SER A 130 -7.10 -9.90 -12.74
N ILE A 131 -6.64 -8.67 -13.00
CA ILE A 131 -7.29 -7.45 -12.51
C ILE A 131 -7.94 -6.72 -13.67
N SER A 132 -9.26 -6.54 -13.65
CA SER A 132 -9.99 -5.79 -14.67
C SER A 132 -10.25 -4.35 -14.20
N ILE A 133 -9.58 -3.37 -14.82
CA ILE A 133 -9.77 -1.95 -14.51
C ILE A 133 -10.17 -1.23 -15.78
N SER A 134 -11.09 -0.27 -15.65
CA SER A 134 -11.52 0.53 -16.79
C SER A 134 -10.36 1.33 -17.39
N LEU A 135 -10.30 1.39 -18.71
CA LEU A 135 -9.29 2.17 -19.44
C LEU A 135 -9.17 3.63 -18.95
N PRO A 136 -10.26 4.38 -18.68
CA PRO A 136 -10.15 5.75 -18.17
C PRO A 136 -9.40 5.84 -16.83
N VAL A 137 -9.73 4.98 -15.86
CA VAL A 137 -9.09 4.97 -14.54
C VAL A 137 -7.59 4.66 -14.68
N PHE A 138 -7.25 3.70 -15.53
CA PHE A 138 -5.84 3.35 -15.77
C PHE A 138 -5.07 4.48 -16.48
N GLN A 139 -5.69 5.14 -17.46
CA GLN A 139 -5.10 6.31 -18.11
C GLN A 139 -4.87 7.47 -17.14
N ASP A 140 -5.81 7.70 -16.21
CA ASP A 140 -5.63 8.72 -15.19
C ASP A 140 -4.54 8.33 -14.19
N ALA A 141 -4.38 7.04 -13.86
CA ALA A 141 -3.27 6.56 -13.04
C ALA A 141 -1.92 6.80 -13.74
N LEU A 142 -1.84 6.57 -15.06
CA LEU A 142 -0.66 6.91 -15.86
C LEU A 142 -0.37 8.42 -15.89
N LYS A 143 -1.40 9.27 -16.00
CA LYS A 143 -1.24 10.73 -15.92
C LYS A 143 -0.74 11.20 -14.56
N LEU A 144 -1.08 10.50 -13.48
CA LEU A 144 -0.52 10.78 -12.15
C LEU A 144 1.00 10.56 -12.14
N VAL A 145 1.50 9.51 -12.80
CA VAL A 145 2.95 9.24 -12.90
C VAL A 145 3.70 10.44 -13.50
N ASN A 146 3.14 11.07 -14.54
CA ASN A 146 3.70 12.27 -15.18
C ASN A 146 3.75 13.50 -14.27
N ASN A 147 2.96 13.54 -13.20
CA ASN A 147 2.87 14.67 -12.28
C ASN A 147 3.27 14.29 -10.85
N LEU A 148 4.04 13.21 -10.69
CA LEU A 148 4.43 12.67 -9.38
C LEU A 148 5.09 13.72 -8.49
N GLU A 149 5.93 14.61 -9.04
CA GLU A 149 6.58 15.65 -8.24
C GLU A 149 5.59 16.60 -7.56
N LYS A 150 4.47 16.94 -8.23
CA LYS A 150 3.41 17.78 -7.65
C LYS A 150 2.59 17.05 -6.60
N TRP A 151 2.48 15.73 -6.73
CA TRP A 151 1.65 14.90 -5.86
C TRP A 151 2.43 14.36 -4.65
N GLU A 152 3.69 14.00 -4.85
CA GLU A 152 4.65 13.61 -3.81
C GLU A 152 5.04 14.81 -2.94
N ALA A 153 4.94 16.06 -3.42
CA ALA A 153 5.23 17.25 -2.63
C ALA A 153 4.41 17.35 -1.32
N ASP A 154 3.23 16.72 -1.25
CA ASP A 154 2.41 16.66 -0.03
C ASP A 154 2.79 15.52 0.94
N PHE A 155 3.59 14.55 0.49
CA PHE A 155 3.96 13.35 1.26
C PHE A 155 5.46 13.22 1.54
N HIS A 156 6.30 13.81 0.70
CA HIS A 156 7.75 13.71 0.69
C HIS A 156 8.44 15.07 0.81
N LYS A 157 7.72 16.11 1.26
CA LYS A 157 8.18 17.52 1.30
C LYS A 157 9.58 17.73 1.91
N ASN A 158 10.13 16.77 2.64
CA ASN A 158 11.48 16.82 3.21
C ASN A 158 12.25 15.48 3.15
N SER A 159 11.85 14.51 2.30
CA SER A 159 12.57 13.23 2.19
C SER A 159 13.22 13.11 0.81
N GLY A 160 14.53 12.90 0.74
CA GLY A 160 15.22 12.55 -0.51
C GLY A 160 14.83 11.19 -1.10
N VAL A 161 13.86 10.50 -0.49
CA VAL A 161 13.34 9.20 -0.91
C VAL A 161 12.46 9.38 -2.13
N ARG A 162 12.82 8.66 -3.20
CA ARG A 162 12.23 8.74 -4.52
C ARG A 162 11.29 7.54 -4.74
N SER A 163 10.03 7.72 -5.19
CA SER A 163 9.14 6.59 -5.57
C SER A 163 9.79 5.68 -6.62
N GLU A 164 9.51 4.38 -6.58
CA GLU A 164 10.20 3.38 -7.40
C GLU A 164 9.71 3.31 -8.87
N LEU A 165 8.46 3.71 -9.16
CA LEU A 165 7.88 3.71 -10.51
C LEU A 165 7.56 5.14 -10.99
N ARG A 166 8.61 5.88 -11.38
CA ARG A 166 8.52 7.31 -11.76
C ARG A 166 8.27 7.59 -13.23
N HIS A 167 8.49 6.60 -14.08
CA HIS A 167 8.31 6.74 -15.51
C HIS A 167 7.02 6.03 -15.91
N PRO A 168 6.10 6.68 -16.66
CA PRO A 168 4.87 6.06 -17.11
C PRO A 168 5.10 4.74 -17.83
N ASP A 169 6.16 4.63 -18.62
CA ASP A 169 6.51 3.40 -19.34
C ASP A 169 6.88 2.27 -18.39
N THR A 170 7.67 2.54 -17.35
CA THR A 170 8.03 1.53 -16.34
C THR A 170 6.80 1.10 -15.55
N PHE A 171 5.94 2.05 -15.17
CA PHE A 171 4.67 1.75 -14.52
C PHE A 171 3.76 0.90 -15.40
N LEU A 172 3.57 1.30 -16.66
CA LEU A 172 2.76 0.61 -17.65
C LEU A 172 3.27 -0.82 -17.88
N ASN A 173 4.57 -0.98 -18.12
CA ASN A 173 5.17 -2.30 -18.38
C ASN A 173 5.00 -3.25 -17.21
N PHE A 174 5.13 -2.76 -15.98
CA PHE A 174 4.90 -3.59 -14.79
C PHE A 174 3.41 -3.89 -14.61
N ALA A 175 2.55 -2.88 -14.69
CA ALA A 175 1.11 -3.02 -14.50
C ALA A 175 0.46 -3.96 -15.54
N ASN A 176 0.95 -3.98 -16.78
CA ASN A 176 0.49 -4.86 -17.85
C ASN A 176 0.65 -6.37 -17.58
N GLN A 177 1.41 -6.75 -16.54
CA GLN A 177 1.56 -8.13 -16.11
C GLN A 177 0.25 -8.70 -15.51
N PHE A 178 -0.50 -7.86 -14.78
CA PHE A 178 -1.71 -8.26 -14.06
C PHE A 178 -2.97 -7.49 -14.45
N ILE A 179 -2.86 -6.29 -15.03
CA ILE A 179 -4.04 -5.51 -15.42
C ILE A 179 -4.50 -5.91 -16.82
N LYS A 180 -5.81 -6.14 -16.93
CA LYS A 180 -6.58 -6.27 -18.15
C LYS A 180 -7.46 -5.02 -18.29
N LEU A 181 -7.33 -4.35 -19.43
CA LEU A 181 -8.10 -3.15 -19.79
C LEU A 181 -9.37 -3.52 -20.55
#